data_AF-A0A0K9CLU3-F1
#
_entry.id   AF-A0A0K9CLU3-F1
#
_cell.length_a   1.000
_cell.length_b   1.000
_cell.length_c   1.000
_cell.angle_alpha   90.00
_cell.angle_beta   90.00
_cell.angle_gamma   90.00
#
_symmetry.space_group_name_H-M   'P 1'
#
loop_
_entity.id
_entity.type
_entity.pdbx_description
1 polymer ?
#
loop_
_entity_poly.entity_id
_entity_poly.type
_entity_poly.pdbx_seq_one_letter_code
_entity_poly.pdbx_strand_id
1 'polypeptide(L)'
;MNKEEADKFYEDYLESNNEILEKMNENDYIMLDNAFYIGEGDIDKEKLNKQNKFLDNYGLEVIEIEEGFMLTEKKNFYYNIFKNYVSDDYKDFLKLRSEDIEYIDYLSSINEHPEIVADKVINWEKFLEKYPDSKLKKKANDICYSYRGDYIIALTSFPTTEALKNGKINEDVKELNRFIKKYPNSPTTEIIKYYLENYKNENINDMLVDKNEEIYNRGE
;
A
#
# COMPACT_ATOMS: atom_id res chain seq x y z
N MET A 1 -1.81 -31.88 -0.99
CA MET A 1 -2.60 -30.68 -1.28
C MET A 1 -2.21 -30.23 -2.66
N ASN A 2 -3.15 -30.14 -3.59
CA ASN A 2 -2.91 -29.50 -4.88
C ASN A 2 -2.81 -27.97 -4.67
N LYS A 3 -2.37 -27.21 -5.69
CA LYS A 3 -2.19 -25.76 -5.56
C LYS A 3 -3.49 -25.05 -5.20
N GLU A 4 -4.60 -25.39 -5.85
CA GLU A 4 -5.89 -24.76 -5.61
C GLU A 4 -6.43 -25.02 -4.18
N GLU A 5 -6.24 -26.22 -3.65
CA GLU A 5 -6.54 -26.54 -2.25
C GLU A 5 -5.66 -25.73 -1.29
N ALA A 6 -4.39 -25.49 -1.65
CA ALA A 6 -3.46 -24.69 -0.85
C ALA A 6 -3.85 -23.22 -0.84
N ASP A 7 -4.27 -22.69 -1.99
CA ASP A 7 -4.75 -21.31 -2.14
C ASP A 7 -6.00 -21.10 -1.30
N LYS A 8 -6.98 -22.03 -1.38
CA LYS A 8 -8.18 -21.99 -0.55
C LYS A 8 -7.85 -22.08 0.93
N PHE A 9 -6.96 -22.99 1.33
CA PHE A 9 -6.55 -23.11 2.72
C PHE A 9 -5.88 -21.83 3.23
N TYR A 10 -5.10 -21.14 2.41
CA TYR A 10 -4.58 -19.81 2.74
C TYR A 10 -5.69 -18.79 2.97
N GLU A 11 -6.72 -18.75 2.11
CA GLU A 11 -7.83 -17.81 2.27
C GLU A 11 -8.63 -18.07 3.54
N ASP A 12 -8.99 -19.34 3.80
CA ASP A 12 -9.70 -19.75 5.02
C ASP A 12 -8.87 -19.43 6.28
N TYR A 13 -7.54 -19.62 6.21
CA TYR A 13 -6.61 -19.32 7.30
C TYR A 13 -6.50 -17.81 7.54
N LEU A 14 -6.39 -17.00 6.49
CA LEU A 14 -6.35 -15.54 6.58
C LEU A 14 -7.62 -14.98 7.22
N GLU A 15 -8.79 -15.44 6.79
CA GLU A 15 -10.09 -15.01 7.35
C GLU A 15 -10.17 -15.35 8.85
N SER A 16 -9.86 -16.59 9.21
CA SER A 16 -9.88 -17.03 10.62
C SER A 16 -8.89 -16.24 11.49
N ASN A 17 -7.70 -15.95 10.98
CA ASN A 17 -6.66 -15.25 11.74
C ASN A 17 -7.02 -13.77 11.93
N ASN A 18 -7.58 -13.12 10.90
CA ASN A 18 -8.10 -11.76 10.99
C ASN A 18 -9.19 -11.63 12.08
N GLU A 19 -10.15 -12.56 12.14
CA GLU A 19 -11.18 -12.55 13.17
C GLU A 19 -10.62 -12.68 14.59
N ILE A 20 -9.56 -13.47 14.76
CA ILE A 20 -8.92 -13.66 16.07
C ILE A 20 -8.18 -12.38 16.48
N LEU A 21 -7.41 -11.79 15.56
CA LEU A 21 -6.66 -10.56 15.82
C LEU A 21 -7.59 -9.37 16.08
N GLU A 22 -8.69 -9.25 15.33
CA GLU A 22 -9.72 -8.25 15.57
C GLU A 22 -10.26 -8.37 17.00
N LYS A 23 -10.70 -9.56 17.41
CA LYS A 23 -11.18 -9.79 18.79
C LYS A 23 -10.12 -9.52 19.86
N MET A 24 -8.84 -9.81 19.60
CA MET A 24 -7.76 -9.48 20.53
C MET A 24 -7.59 -7.96 20.65
N ASN A 25 -7.53 -7.26 19.52
CA ASN A 25 -7.37 -5.81 19.49
C ASN A 25 -8.57 -5.07 20.10
N GLU A 26 -9.81 -5.53 19.87
CA GLU A 26 -11.01 -4.93 20.47
C GLU A 26 -11.02 -5.05 21.99
N ASN A 27 -10.69 -6.23 22.52
CA ASN A 27 -10.70 -6.47 23.97
C ASN A 27 -9.56 -5.73 24.68
N ASP A 28 -8.43 -5.57 24.00
CA ASP A 28 -7.20 -5.07 24.61
C ASP A 28 -6.81 -3.66 24.14
N TYR A 29 -7.62 -2.95 23.35
CA TYR A 29 -7.30 -1.62 22.80
C TYR A 29 -6.83 -0.64 23.88
N ILE A 30 -7.65 -0.47 24.93
CA ILE A 30 -7.34 0.42 26.07
C ILE A 30 -6.10 -0.09 26.84
N MET A 31 -5.90 -1.41 26.90
CA MET A 31 -4.75 -1.99 27.60
C MET A 31 -3.45 -1.77 26.82
N LEU A 32 -3.45 -2.00 25.51
CA LEU A 32 -2.30 -1.78 24.62
C LEU A 32 -1.90 -0.31 24.60
N ASP A 33 -2.88 0.58 24.50
CA ASP A 33 -2.67 2.02 24.47
C ASP A 33 -1.99 2.52 25.75
N ASN A 34 -2.55 2.17 26.90
CA ASN A 34 -1.96 2.53 28.21
C ASN A 34 -0.65 1.78 28.51
N ALA A 35 -0.36 0.67 27.82
CA ALA A 35 0.82 -0.13 28.12
C ALA A 35 2.11 0.51 27.62
N PHE A 36 2.09 1.22 26.49
CA PHE A 36 3.31 1.71 25.85
C PHE A 36 3.51 3.21 25.95
N TYR A 37 2.50 4.01 26.32
CA TYR A 37 2.71 5.43 26.60
C TYR A 37 3.34 5.69 27.98
N ILE A 38 4.32 6.61 28.02
CA ILE A 38 4.95 7.15 29.23
C ILE A 38 4.53 8.63 29.39
N GLY A 39 3.24 8.87 29.65
CA GLY A 39 2.72 10.23 29.88
C GLY A 39 2.01 10.82 28.66
N GLU A 40 2.17 12.12 28.41
CA GLU A 40 1.49 12.82 27.30
C GLU A 40 2.16 12.52 25.95
N GLY A 41 1.93 11.33 25.40
CA GLY A 41 2.24 10.97 24.01
C GLY A 41 3.62 10.37 23.74
N ASP A 42 4.54 10.34 24.71
CA ASP A 42 5.83 9.67 24.55
C ASP A 42 5.69 8.14 24.66
N ILE A 43 6.38 7.38 23.78
CA ILE A 43 6.31 5.91 23.74
C ILE A 43 7.53 5.27 24.42
N ASP A 44 7.27 4.27 25.27
CA ASP A 44 8.26 3.36 25.83
C ASP A 44 8.76 2.38 24.77
N LYS A 45 9.69 2.85 23.93
CA LYS A 45 10.30 2.04 22.87
C LYS A 45 11.03 0.82 23.40
N GLU A 46 11.59 0.87 24.62
CA GLU A 46 12.26 -0.30 25.21
C GLU A 46 11.25 -1.40 25.55
N LYS A 47 10.13 -1.03 26.17
CA LYS A 47 9.05 -1.96 26.49
C LYS A 47 8.38 -2.52 25.23
N LEU A 48 8.11 -1.68 24.23
CA LEU A 48 7.56 -2.13 22.94
C LEU A 48 8.50 -3.12 22.25
N ASN A 49 9.80 -2.82 22.18
CA ASN A 49 10.80 -3.72 21.61
C ASN A 49 10.88 -5.06 22.36
N LYS A 50 10.78 -5.04 23.70
CA LYS A 50 10.75 -6.27 24.51
C LYS A 50 9.51 -7.11 24.23
N GLN A 51 8.34 -6.48 24.08
CA GLN A 51 7.11 -7.17 23.69
C GLN A 51 7.25 -7.79 22.30
N ASN A 52 7.72 -7.02 21.31
CA ASN A 52 7.87 -7.51 19.94
C ASN A 52 8.88 -8.66 19.86
N LYS A 53 9.98 -8.62 20.63
CA LYS A 53 10.92 -9.76 20.72
C LYS A 53 10.27 -11.05 21.26
N PHE A 54 9.27 -10.96 22.12
CA PHE A 54 8.49 -12.12 22.54
C PHE A 54 7.56 -12.61 21.42
N LEU A 55 6.87 -11.68 20.76
CA LEU A 55 5.93 -11.95 19.68
C LEU A 55 6.60 -12.49 18.39
N ASP A 56 7.89 -12.21 18.18
CA ASP A 56 8.70 -12.74 17.07
C ASP A 56 8.57 -14.25 16.90
N ASN A 57 8.47 -15.00 18.00
CA ASN A 57 8.36 -16.47 17.97
C ASN A 57 7.04 -16.97 17.34
N TYR A 58 6.04 -16.08 17.27
CA TYR A 58 4.73 -16.34 16.72
C TYR A 58 4.53 -15.66 15.36
N GLY A 59 5.53 -14.91 14.88
CA GLY A 59 5.41 -14.09 13.68
C GLY A 59 4.40 -12.94 13.83
N LEU A 60 4.19 -12.46 15.05
CA LEU A 60 3.34 -11.31 15.38
C LEU A 60 4.19 -10.12 15.81
N GLU A 61 3.59 -8.94 15.82
CA GLU A 61 4.16 -7.70 16.35
C GLU A 61 3.07 -6.72 16.79
N VAL A 62 3.41 -5.82 17.70
CA VAL A 62 2.63 -4.63 18.02
C VAL A 62 3.23 -3.46 17.26
N ILE A 63 2.41 -2.81 16.44
CA ILE A 63 2.77 -1.61 15.68
C ILE A 63 2.06 -0.38 16.25
N GLU A 64 2.70 0.78 16.08
CA GLU A 64 2.07 2.08 16.29
C GLU A 64 1.17 2.40 15.09
N ILE A 65 -0.04 2.87 15.38
CA ILE A 65 -1.01 3.36 14.40
C ILE A 65 -1.36 4.82 14.72
N GLU A 66 -2.20 5.46 13.88
CA GLU A 66 -2.56 6.88 14.07
C GLU A 66 -3.11 7.17 15.48
N GLU A 67 -3.92 6.26 16.01
CA GLU A 67 -4.41 6.30 17.38
C GLU A 67 -4.05 4.99 18.10
N GLY A 68 -2.90 5.00 18.77
CA GLY A 68 -2.50 3.93 19.69
C GLY A 68 -1.72 2.79 19.04
N PHE A 69 -2.04 1.56 19.42
CA PHE A 69 -1.28 0.38 19.05
C PHE A 69 -2.17 -0.77 18.59
N MET A 70 -1.66 -1.56 17.66
CA MET A 70 -2.36 -2.73 17.12
C MET A 70 -1.45 -3.96 17.13
N LEU A 71 -1.96 -5.09 17.63
CA LEU A 71 -1.36 -6.40 17.42
C LEU A 71 -1.68 -6.87 16.00
N THR A 72 -0.66 -7.20 15.22
CA THR A 72 -0.78 -7.67 13.84
C THR A 72 0.23 -8.78 13.55
N GLU A 73 0.05 -9.50 12.45
CA GLU A 73 1.07 -10.38 11.92
C GLU A 73 2.20 -9.58 11.27
N LYS A 74 3.41 -10.12 11.36
CA LYS A 74 4.53 -9.58 10.59
C LYS A 74 4.25 -9.64 9.11
N LYS A 75 4.70 -8.63 8.36
CA LYS A 75 4.52 -8.55 6.90
C LYS A 75 4.86 -9.85 6.15
N ASN A 76 5.90 -10.55 6.58
CA ASN A 76 6.37 -11.78 5.95
C ASN A 76 5.71 -13.07 6.47
N PHE A 77 4.76 -12.99 7.41
CA PHE A 77 4.13 -14.13 8.07
C PHE A 77 3.49 -15.09 7.07
N TYR A 78 2.50 -14.60 6.31
CA TYR A 78 1.80 -15.41 5.31
C TYR A 78 2.73 -15.90 4.21
N TYR A 79 3.63 -15.05 3.71
CA TYR A 79 4.59 -15.46 2.70
C TYR A 79 5.47 -16.63 3.19
N ASN A 80 5.98 -16.57 4.42
CA ASN A 80 6.84 -17.61 4.96
C ASN A 80 6.14 -18.95 5.15
N ILE A 81 4.87 -18.94 5.56
CA ILE A 81 4.06 -20.14 5.73
C ILE A 81 3.72 -20.74 4.36
N PHE A 82 3.26 -19.92 3.41
CA PHE A 82 2.54 -20.40 2.24
C PHE A 82 3.38 -20.48 0.94
N LYS A 83 4.51 -19.76 0.80
CA LYS A 83 5.26 -19.61 -0.47
C LYS A 83 5.64 -20.89 -1.22
N ASN A 84 5.76 -22.02 -0.52
CA ASN A 84 6.13 -23.30 -1.13
C ASN A 84 4.89 -24.15 -1.51
N TYR A 85 3.71 -23.76 -1.05
CA TYR A 85 2.48 -24.54 -1.15
C TYR A 85 1.50 -23.95 -2.15
N VAL A 86 1.30 -22.63 -2.14
CA VAL A 86 0.34 -21.93 -2.99
C VAL A 86 0.78 -21.81 -4.45
N SER A 87 -0.13 -21.47 -5.35
CA SER A 87 0.15 -21.17 -6.76
C SER A 87 1.12 -20.00 -6.94
N ASP A 88 1.63 -19.80 -8.16
CA ASP A 88 2.61 -18.75 -8.43
C ASP A 88 2.03 -17.34 -8.28
N ASP A 89 0.76 -17.12 -8.63
CA ASP A 89 0.06 -15.85 -8.42
C ASP A 89 -0.14 -15.56 -6.93
N TYR A 90 -0.57 -16.52 -6.12
CA TYR A 90 -0.67 -16.34 -4.67
C TYR A 90 0.70 -16.10 -4.03
N LYS A 91 1.72 -16.84 -4.46
CA LYS A 91 3.09 -16.66 -3.97
C LYS A 91 3.63 -15.26 -4.27
N ASP A 92 3.46 -14.78 -5.50
CA ASP A 92 3.92 -13.45 -5.90
C ASP A 92 3.11 -12.35 -5.20
N PHE A 93 1.80 -12.52 -5.05
CA PHE A 93 0.94 -11.61 -4.29
C PHE A 93 1.40 -11.49 -2.82
N LEU A 94 1.62 -12.63 -2.16
CA LEU A 94 2.10 -12.68 -0.78
C LEU A 94 3.48 -12.04 -0.64
N LYS A 95 4.34 -12.20 -1.65
CA LYS A 95 5.65 -11.55 -1.68
C LYS A 95 5.49 -10.03 -1.72
N LEU A 96 4.64 -9.50 -2.61
CA LEU A 96 4.37 -8.06 -2.70
C LEU A 96 3.84 -7.50 -1.38
N ARG A 97 2.90 -8.20 -0.74
CA ARG A 97 2.40 -7.85 0.60
C ARG A 97 3.48 -7.89 1.68
N SER A 98 4.43 -8.82 1.59
CA SER A 98 5.51 -8.92 2.57
C SER A 98 6.56 -7.81 2.44
N GLU A 99 6.66 -7.20 1.26
CA GLU A 99 7.59 -6.11 0.96
C GLU A 99 6.91 -4.74 1.07
N ASP A 100 5.63 -4.69 1.48
CA ASP A 100 4.82 -3.47 1.54
C ASP A 100 5.37 -2.44 2.55
N ILE A 101 5.01 -1.17 2.42
CA ILE A 101 5.52 -0.09 3.29
C ILE A 101 4.63 0.02 4.55
N GLU A 102 5.19 0.41 5.70
CA GLU A 102 4.36 0.69 6.88
C GLU A 102 3.57 1.98 6.68
N TYR A 103 2.39 2.10 7.30
CA TYR A 103 1.54 3.27 7.10
C TYR A 103 2.24 4.60 7.43
N ILE A 104 3.00 4.64 8.53
CA ILE A 104 3.75 5.84 8.94
C ILE A 104 4.84 6.18 7.91
N ASP A 105 5.60 5.16 7.48
CA ASP A 105 6.62 5.32 6.45
C ASP A 105 6.02 5.70 5.10
N TYR A 106 4.80 5.27 4.83
CA TYR A 106 4.09 5.58 3.59
C TYR A 106 3.75 7.07 3.50
N LEU A 107 3.22 7.65 4.59
CA LEU A 107 2.88 9.07 4.68
C LEU A 107 4.11 9.99 4.53
N SER A 108 5.26 9.59 5.08
CA SER A 108 6.51 10.34 4.89
C SER A 108 7.06 10.14 3.48
N SER A 109 7.09 8.90 2.99
CA SER A 109 7.62 8.56 1.67
C SER A 109 6.89 9.26 0.54
N ILE A 110 5.56 9.43 0.60
CA ILE A 110 4.84 10.02 -0.54
C ILE A 110 5.22 11.49 -0.80
N ASN A 111 5.66 12.22 0.22
CA ASN A 111 6.05 13.62 0.11
C ASN A 111 7.57 13.78 -0.08
N GLU A 112 8.38 12.98 0.60
CA GLU A 112 9.84 13.12 0.60
C GLU A 112 10.52 12.25 -0.48
N HIS A 113 9.96 11.06 -0.72
CA HIS A 113 10.50 10.02 -1.59
C HIS A 113 9.41 9.36 -2.46
N PRO A 114 8.66 10.15 -3.26
CA PRO A 114 7.53 9.64 -4.05
C PRO A 114 7.92 8.49 -4.99
N GLU A 115 9.19 8.37 -5.36
CA GLU A 115 9.72 7.26 -6.14
C GLU A 115 9.52 5.88 -5.49
N ILE A 116 9.45 5.81 -4.16
CA ILE A 116 9.19 4.59 -3.40
C ILE A 116 7.75 4.12 -3.66
N VAL A 117 6.79 5.04 -3.59
CA VAL A 117 5.37 4.77 -3.88
C VAL A 117 5.18 4.43 -5.36
N ALA A 118 5.86 5.15 -6.27
CA ALA A 118 5.87 4.83 -7.69
C ALA A 118 6.29 3.37 -7.96
N ASP A 119 7.34 2.88 -7.29
CA ASP A 119 7.79 1.50 -7.47
C ASP A 119 6.75 0.49 -6.91
N LYS A 120 5.95 0.84 -5.89
CA LYS A 120 4.80 0.02 -5.44
C LYS A 120 3.71 -0.06 -6.49
N VAL A 121 3.30 1.08 -7.05
CA VAL A 121 2.32 1.13 -8.14
C VAL A 121 2.75 0.20 -9.28
N ILE A 122 3.99 0.33 -9.73
CA ILE A 122 4.53 -0.49 -10.84
C ILE A 122 4.58 -1.98 -10.51
N ASN A 123 4.89 -2.35 -9.26
CA ASN A 123 4.91 -3.75 -8.87
C ASN A 123 3.50 -4.38 -8.93
N TRP A 124 2.48 -3.64 -8.51
CA TRP A 124 1.09 -4.09 -8.60
C TRP A 124 0.57 -4.10 -10.05
N GLU A 125 0.90 -3.09 -10.86
CA GLU A 125 0.57 -3.10 -12.30
C GLU A 125 1.17 -4.32 -13.01
N LYS A 126 2.44 -4.66 -12.73
CA LYS A 126 3.08 -5.87 -13.27
C LYS A 126 2.44 -7.16 -12.79
N PHE A 127 1.96 -7.21 -11.55
CA PHE A 127 1.23 -8.36 -11.04
C PHE A 127 -0.05 -8.58 -11.84
N LEU A 128 -0.83 -7.51 -12.06
CA LEU A 128 -2.08 -7.54 -12.82
C LEU A 128 -1.85 -7.92 -14.29
N GLU A 129 -0.77 -7.43 -14.90
CA GLU A 129 -0.38 -7.80 -16.27
C GLU A 129 0.03 -9.28 -16.36
N LYS A 130 0.78 -9.77 -15.36
CA LYS A 130 1.29 -11.14 -15.34
C LYS A 130 0.19 -12.17 -15.03
N TYR A 131 -0.79 -11.81 -14.21
CA TYR A 131 -1.83 -12.72 -13.72
C TYR A 131 -3.25 -12.16 -13.93
N PRO A 132 -3.68 -11.95 -15.19
CA PRO A 132 -4.97 -11.34 -15.51
C PRO A 132 -6.17 -12.19 -15.07
N ASP A 133 -5.99 -13.51 -14.93
CA ASP A 133 -7.02 -14.47 -14.54
C ASP A 133 -6.93 -14.91 -13.06
N SER A 134 -6.09 -14.25 -12.25
CA SER A 134 -5.93 -14.61 -10.84
C SER A 134 -7.22 -14.35 -10.04
N LYS A 135 -7.52 -15.25 -9.09
CA LYS A 135 -8.57 -15.02 -8.09
C LYS A 135 -8.26 -13.81 -7.19
N LEU A 136 -6.99 -13.40 -7.11
CA LEU A 136 -6.52 -12.22 -6.36
C LEU A 136 -6.53 -10.93 -7.18
N LYS A 137 -6.90 -10.97 -8.47
CA LYS A 137 -6.88 -9.81 -9.37
C LYS A 137 -7.59 -8.60 -8.76
N LYS A 138 -8.80 -8.78 -8.22
CA LYS A 138 -9.56 -7.70 -7.59
C LYS A 138 -8.80 -7.09 -6.41
N LYS A 139 -8.33 -7.92 -5.47
CA LYS A 139 -7.55 -7.46 -4.30
C LYS A 139 -6.27 -6.71 -4.72
N ALA A 140 -5.57 -7.21 -5.73
CA ALA A 140 -4.38 -6.55 -6.27
C ALA A 140 -4.71 -5.22 -6.96
N ASN A 141 -5.85 -5.15 -7.67
CA ASN A 141 -6.32 -3.94 -8.33
C ASN A 141 -6.76 -2.87 -7.32
N ASP A 142 -7.43 -3.27 -6.24
CA ASP A 142 -7.80 -2.38 -5.13
C ASP A 142 -6.55 -1.72 -4.51
N ILE A 143 -5.52 -2.52 -4.22
CA ILE A 143 -4.25 -2.02 -3.68
C ILE A 143 -3.54 -1.10 -4.69
N CYS A 144 -3.49 -1.51 -5.96
CA CYS A 144 -2.89 -0.70 -7.02
C CYS A 144 -3.60 0.65 -7.19
N TYR A 145 -4.93 0.64 -7.11
CA TYR A 145 -5.79 1.83 -7.23
C TYR A 145 -5.52 2.83 -6.11
N SER A 146 -5.43 2.36 -4.86
CA SER A 146 -5.10 3.21 -3.72
C SER A 146 -3.71 3.85 -3.86
N TYR A 147 -2.67 3.03 -4.08
CA TYR A 147 -1.30 3.56 -4.25
C TYR A 147 -1.18 4.56 -5.40
N ARG A 148 -1.84 4.27 -6.53
CA ARG A 148 -1.83 5.15 -7.69
C ARG A 148 -2.58 6.45 -7.41
N GLY A 149 -3.74 6.37 -6.75
CA GLY A 149 -4.55 7.53 -6.38
C GLY A 149 -3.76 8.49 -5.49
N ASP A 150 -3.20 7.96 -4.40
CA ASP A 150 -2.42 8.76 -3.46
C ASP A 150 -1.18 9.38 -4.13
N TYR A 151 -0.44 8.60 -4.93
CA TYR A 151 0.73 9.08 -5.66
C TYR A 151 0.39 10.24 -6.60
N ILE A 152 -0.71 10.12 -7.34
CA ILE A 152 -1.18 11.17 -8.25
C ILE A 152 -1.61 12.40 -7.43
N ILE A 153 -2.44 12.23 -6.40
CA ILE A 153 -2.94 13.35 -5.58
C ILE A 153 -1.79 14.15 -4.96
N ALA A 154 -0.78 13.46 -4.41
CA ALA A 154 0.38 14.11 -3.82
C ALA A 154 1.13 14.99 -4.84
N LEU A 155 1.39 14.45 -6.04
CA LEU A 155 2.20 15.12 -7.06
C LEU A 155 1.42 16.11 -7.93
N THR A 156 0.08 16.09 -7.91
CA THR A 156 -0.77 17.05 -8.65
C THR A 156 -1.41 18.09 -7.74
N SER A 157 -0.79 18.36 -6.60
CA SER A 157 -1.24 19.34 -5.60
C SER A 157 -1.44 20.75 -6.19
N PHE A 158 -2.18 21.60 -5.46
CA PHE A 158 -2.39 23.00 -5.88
C PHE A 158 -1.08 23.76 -6.13
N PRO A 159 -0.06 23.72 -5.24
CA PRO A 159 1.24 24.33 -5.51
C PRO A 159 1.89 23.86 -6.81
N THR A 160 1.80 22.57 -7.11
CA THR A 160 2.35 21.99 -8.35
C THR A 160 1.62 22.46 -9.58
N THR A 161 0.29 22.46 -9.53
CA THR A 161 -0.56 22.97 -10.60
C THR A 161 -0.32 24.45 -10.87
N GLU A 162 -0.17 25.27 -9.83
CA GLU A 162 0.16 26.69 -9.96
C GLU A 162 1.57 26.91 -10.51
N ALA A 163 2.56 26.08 -10.14
CA ALA A 163 3.89 26.13 -10.74
C ALA A 163 3.80 25.91 -12.26
N LEU A 164 3.08 24.88 -12.71
CA LEU A 164 2.87 24.60 -14.15
C LEU A 164 2.16 25.75 -14.88
N LYS A 165 1.12 26.36 -14.29
CA LYS A 165 0.43 27.53 -14.88
C LYS A 165 1.35 28.72 -15.03
N ASN A 166 2.29 28.90 -14.11
CA ASN A 166 3.31 29.95 -14.16
C ASN A 166 4.55 29.57 -15.00
N GLY A 167 4.52 28.44 -15.71
CA GLY A 167 5.64 27.97 -16.55
C GLY A 167 6.86 27.51 -15.76
N LYS A 168 6.69 27.16 -14.48
CA LYS A 168 7.75 26.64 -13.59
C LYS A 168 7.67 25.12 -13.48
N ILE A 169 8.82 24.51 -13.18
CA ILE A 169 8.96 23.07 -12.93
C ILE A 169 9.50 22.91 -11.50
N ASN A 170 8.67 22.39 -10.60
CA ASN A 170 9.07 22.02 -9.23
C ASN A 170 9.49 20.55 -9.16
N GLU A 171 9.84 20.06 -7.97
CA GLU A 171 10.26 18.65 -7.79
C GLU A 171 9.17 17.66 -8.18
N ASP A 172 7.90 17.91 -7.84
CA ASP A 172 6.79 17.04 -8.20
C ASP A 172 6.66 16.88 -9.73
N VAL A 173 6.75 17.97 -10.49
CA VAL A 173 6.74 17.91 -11.97
C VAL A 173 7.96 17.15 -12.50
N LYS A 174 9.13 17.26 -11.86
CA LYS A 174 10.29 16.45 -12.25
C LYS A 174 10.03 14.97 -12.00
N GLU A 175 9.39 14.62 -10.89
CA GLU A 175 9.03 13.24 -10.57
C GLU A 175 8.00 12.68 -11.57
N LEU A 176 6.95 13.44 -11.89
CA LEU A 176 5.98 13.07 -12.92
C LEU A 176 6.67 12.80 -14.27
N ASN A 177 7.60 13.67 -14.69
CA ASN A 177 8.38 13.46 -15.90
C ASN A 177 9.33 12.26 -15.81
N ARG A 178 9.95 12.02 -14.64
CA ARG A 178 10.78 10.84 -14.37
C ARG A 178 9.96 9.57 -14.54
N PHE A 179 8.77 9.52 -13.97
CA PHE A 179 7.85 8.38 -14.05
C PHE A 179 7.50 8.07 -15.50
N ILE A 180 7.03 9.07 -16.27
CA ILE A 180 6.69 8.90 -17.70
C ILE A 180 7.89 8.32 -18.48
N LYS A 181 9.09 8.84 -18.24
CA LYS A 181 10.31 8.39 -18.92
C LYS A 181 10.71 6.96 -18.54
N LYS A 182 10.59 6.61 -17.26
CA LYS A 182 11.00 5.29 -16.72
C LYS A 182 9.97 4.21 -17.07
N TYR A 183 8.68 4.55 -17.08
CA TYR A 183 7.56 3.62 -17.23
C TYR A 183 6.56 4.08 -18.30
N PRO A 184 6.97 4.21 -19.58
CA PRO A 184 6.14 4.82 -20.62
C PRO A 184 4.85 4.06 -20.95
N ASN A 185 4.78 2.76 -20.64
CA ASN A 185 3.64 1.88 -20.90
C ASN A 185 2.75 1.62 -19.68
N SER A 186 3.07 2.24 -18.54
CA SER A 186 2.26 2.12 -17.32
C SER A 186 0.90 2.81 -17.52
N PRO A 187 -0.22 2.22 -17.07
CA PRO A 187 -1.50 2.94 -16.96
C PRO A 187 -1.39 4.24 -16.15
N THR A 188 -0.54 4.28 -15.13
CA THR A 188 -0.26 5.52 -14.37
C THR A 188 0.35 6.61 -15.25
N THR A 189 1.18 6.26 -16.24
CA THR A 189 1.71 7.23 -17.22
C THR A 189 0.60 7.88 -18.06
N GLU A 190 -0.51 7.18 -18.31
CA GLU A 190 -1.70 7.75 -18.99
C GLU A 190 -2.31 8.88 -18.16
N ILE A 191 -2.51 8.66 -16.85
CA ILE A 191 -3.04 9.67 -15.91
C ILE A 191 -2.10 10.88 -15.84
N ILE A 192 -0.80 10.65 -15.72
CA ILE A 192 0.18 11.75 -15.61
C ILE A 192 0.19 12.60 -16.89
N LYS A 193 0.20 11.97 -18.07
CA LYS A 193 0.11 12.71 -19.34
C LYS A 193 -1.19 13.51 -19.43
N TYR A 194 -2.30 12.90 -19.04
CA TYR A 194 -3.59 13.57 -18.99
C TYR A 194 -3.55 14.82 -18.10
N TYR A 195 -2.96 14.73 -16.91
CA TYR A 195 -2.74 15.88 -16.03
C TYR A 195 -1.91 16.97 -16.73
N LEU A 196 -0.74 16.63 -17.28
CA LEU A 196 0.17 17.58 -17.91
C LEU A 196 -0.42 18.27 -19.16
N GLU A 197 -1.39 17.64 -19.82
CA GLU A 197 -2.12 18.23 -20.94
C GLU A 197 -3.29 19.13 -20.48
N ASN A 198 -3.85 18.89 -19.29
CA ASN A 198 -5.12 19.47 -18.84
C ASN A 198 -5.04 20.26 -17.51
N TYR A 199 -3.86 20.47 -16.92
CA TYR A 199 -3.65 21.15 -15.62
C TYR A 199 -4.24 22.57 -15.50
N LYS A 200 -4.63 23.18 -16.62
CA LYS A 200 -5.32 24.49 -16.64
C LYS A 200 -6.82 24.40 -16.33
N ASN A 201 -7.40 23.19 -16.37
CA ASN A 201 -8.80 22.97 -16.00
C ASN A 201 -8.98 23.12 -14.49
N GLU A 202 -9.98 23.88 -14.07
CA GLU A 202 -10.27 24.11 -12.64
C GLU A 202 -10.70 22.82 -11.92
N ASN A 203 -11.31 21.88 -12.64
CA ASN A 203 -11.78 20.59 -12.12
C ASN A 203 -10.76 19.47 -12.39
N ILE A 204 -9.47 19.79 -12.62
CA ILE A 204 -8.49 18.79 -13.00
C ILE A 204 -8.37 17.64 -11.99
N ASN A 205 -8.47 17.93 -10.69
CA ASN A 205 -8.36 16.90 -9.66
C ASN A 205 -9.49 15.86 -9.74
N ASP A 206 -10.73 16.31 -9.88
CA ASP A 206 -11.89 15.41 -10.07
C ASP A 206 -11.71 14.56 -11.34
N MET A 207 -11.23 15.19 -12.42
CA MET A 207 -10.97 14.49 -13.69
C MET A 207 -9.85 13.45 -13.58
N LEU A 208 -8.92 13.58 -12.64
CA LEU A 208 -7.87 12.59 -12.37
C LEU A 208 -8.40 11.43 -11.54
N VAL A 209 -9.30 11.69 -10.59
CA VAL A 209 -10.02 10.63 -9.85
C VAL A 209 -10.82 9.78 -10.83
N ASP A 210 -11.61 10.40 -11.71
CA ASP A 210 -12.38 9.69 -12.75
C ASP A 210 -11.48 8.83 -13.65
N LYS A 211 -10.26 9.30 -13.96
CA LYS A 211 -9.28 8.56 -14.78
C LYS A 211 -8.70 7.38 -14.03
N ASN A 212 -8.46 7.53 -12.74
CA ASN A 212 -8.01 6.43 -11.89
C ASN A 212 -9.08 5.34 -11.80
N GLU A 213 -10.35 5.73 -11.64
CA GLU A 213 -11.51 4.83 -11.66
C GLU A 213 -11.68 4.16 -13.03
N GLU A 214 -11.54 4.90 -14.13
CA GLU A 214 -11.61 4.34 -15.49
C GLU A 214 -10.58 3.21 -15.65
N ILE A 215 -9.33 3.43 -15.24
CA ILE A 215 -8.28 2.41 -15.33
C ILE A 215 -8.56 1.25 -14.38
N TYR A 216 -9.07 1.50 -13.18
CA TYR A 216 -9.49 0.43 -12.26
C TYR A 216 -10.51 -0.50 -12.91
N ASN A 217 -11.53 0.07 -13.56
CA ASN A 217 -12.61 -0.67 -14.22
C ASN A 217 -12.18 -1.40 -15.50
N ARG A 218 -11.05 -1.03 -16.13
CA ARG A 218 -10.46 -1.83 -17.24
C ARG A 218 -9.96 -3.21 -16.75
N GLY A 219 -9.72 -3.33 -15.45
CA GLY A 219 -9.26 -4.54 -14.77
C GLY A 219 -10.39 -5.42 -14.21
N GLU A 220 -11.65 -5.00 -14.27
CA GLU A 220 -12.81 -5.85 -13.94
C GLU A 220 -13.27 -6.67 -15.15
#